data_AF-R3WBN2-F1
#
_entry.id   AF-R3WBN2-F1
#
_cell.length_a   1.000
_cell.length_b   1.000
_cell.length_c   1.000
_cell.angle_alpha   90.00
_cell.angle_beta   90.00
_cell.angle_gamma   90.00
#
_symmetry.space_group_name_H-M   'P 1'
#
loop_
_entity.id
_entity.type
_entity.pdbx_description
1 polymer ?
#
loop_
_entity_poly.entity_id
_entity_poly.type
_entity_poly.pdbx_seq_one_letter_code
_entity_poly.pdbx_strand_id
1 'polypeptide(L)'
;MKKIRRLVVGVGLCFIGLFILSACNKENTNNKVVHIYQVSNNGTLQNKADYNLVDGKLTIDKEFQLANNINQLPKNLKDDEKIKETETYLKKEFPKESFDEGELIQNFTRIIKSAEVIVDTDKKVTELKGDSYSYKFYWVDDNEKRVKDDLGVEYAVEYDKK
;
A
#
# COMPACT_ATOMS: atom_id res chain seq x y z
N MET A 1 69.22 26.76 25.98
CA MET A 1 68.39 27.73 26.75
C MET A 1 67.56 28.57 25.79
N LYS A 2 66.23 28.63 25.99
CA LYS A 2 65.27 29.73 25.68
C LYS A 2 65.42 30.47 24.32
N LYS A 3 64.46 30.47 23.38
CA LYS A 3 63.08 30.97 23.51
C LYS A 3 62.17 30.52 22.35
N ILE A 4 60.91 30.29 22.73
CA ILE A 4 59.67 30.20 21.96
C ILE A 4 59.39 31.49 21.16
N ARG A 5 58.83 31.37 19.94
CA ARG A 5 57.72 32.24 19.47
C ARG A 5 56.70 31.42 18.64
N ARG A 6 55.47 31.41 19.16
CA ARG A 6 54.17 31.15 18.50
C ARG A 6 53.94 32.27 17.44
N LEU A 7 53.00 32.31 16.51
CA LEU A 7 51.71 31.70 16.11
C LEU A 7 51.54 32.20 14.64
N VAL A 8 50.75 31.63 13.72
CA VAL A 8 49.33 31.91 13.43
C VAL A 8 49.02 31.03 12.21
N VAL A 9 48.32 29.91 12.37
CA VAL A 9 46.92 29.69 11.99
C VAL A 9 46.60 30.07 10.54
N GLY A 10 46.64 29.07 9.65
CA GLY A 10 45.90 29.04 8.40
C GLY A 10 44.96 27.84 8.43
N VAL A 11 43.69 28.08 8.73
CA VAL A 11 42.63 27.05 8.72
C VAL A 11 42.33 26.70 7.26
N GLY A 12 42.98 25.66 6.75
CA GLY A 12 42.55 24.98 5.52
C GLY A 12 41.42 24.02 5.89
N LEU A 13 40.17 24.44 5.64
CA LEU A 13 38.99 23.59 5.77
C LEU A 13 39.17 22.32 4.93
N CYS A 14 39.38 21.20 5.60
CA CYS A 14 39.27 19.88 5.02
C CYS A 14 37.76 19.62 4.78
N PHE A 15 37.30 19.85 3.55
CA PHE A 15 35.96 19.46 3.09
C PHE A 15 35.87 17.93 3.06
N ILE A 16 35.68 17.32 4.23
CA ILE A 16 35.18 15.95 4.35
C ILE A 16 33.66 16.10 4.46
N GLY A 17 33.02 16.23 3.30
CA GLY A 17 31.57 16.14 3.20
C GLY A 17 31.16 14.73 3.58
N LEU A 18 30.60 14.59 4.78
CA LEU A 18 30.07 13.34 5.32
C LEU A 18 29.19 12.64 4.28
N PHE A 19 29.51 11.36 4.07
CA PHE A 19 28.61 10.35 3.54
C PHE A 19 27.29 10.38 4.33
N ILE A 20 26.25 10.99 3.78
CA ILE A 20 24.88 10.69 4.19
C ILE A 20 24.45 9.49 3.37
N LEU A 21 24.97 8.31 3.76
CA LEU A 21 24.28 7.07 3.45
C LEU A 21 22.98 7.14 4.26
N SER A 22 21.91 7.61 3.64
CA SER A 22 20.55 7.34 4.13
C SER A 22 20.39 5.83 4.08
N ALA A 23 20.79 5.17 5.16
CA ALA A 23 20.43 3.80 5.44
C ALA A 23 18.91 3.79 5.54
N CYS A 24 18.25 3.45 4.44
CA CYS A 24 16.84 3.16 4.42
C CYS A 24 16.70 1.92 5.33
N ASN A 25 16.21 2.09 6.56
CA ASN A 25 15.95 0.99 7.47
C ASN A 25 14.70 0.27 6.96
N LYS A 26 14.86 -0.46 5.85
CA LYS A 26 13.83 -1.35 5.33
C LYS A 26 13.90 -2.61 6.18
N GLU A 27 13.07 -2.68 7.21
CA GLU A 27 12.91 -3.90 7.98
C GLU A 27 12.13 -4.90 7.11
N ASN A 28 12.84 -5.85 6.50
CA ASN A 28 12.20 -7.01 5.88
C ASN A 28 11.68 -7.89 7.01
N THR A 29 10.47 -7.58 7.50
CA THR A 29 9.77 -8.47 8.42
C THR A 29 9.43 -9.74 7.65
N ASN A 30 10.12 -10.84 7.96
CA ASN A 30 9.86 -12.17 7.39
C ASN A 30 8.51 -12.76 7.88
N ASN A 31 7.45 -11.96 7.93
CA ASN A 31 6.12 -12.41 8.30
C ASN A 31 5.59 -13.24 7.13
N LYS A 32 5.61 -14.56 7.30
CA LYS A 32 5.14 -15.53 6.30
C LYS A 32 3.63 -15.48 6.11
N VAL A 33 2.91 -14.87 7.04
CA VAL A 33 1.46 -14.76 7.03
C VAL A 33 1.05 -13.33 7.38
N VAL A 34 0.29 -12.70 6.49
CA VAL A 34 -0.28 -11.36 6.69
C VAL A 34 -1.70 -11.34 6.14
N HIS A 35 -2.60 -10.78 6.93
CA HIS A 35 -3.98 -10.52 6.54
C HIS A 35 -4.21 -9.01 6.59
N ILE A 36 -4.64 -8.42 5.47
CA ILE A 36 -5.06 -7.02 5.39
C ILE A 36 -6.51 -7.02 4.93
N TYR A 37 -7.44 -6.58 5.78
CA TYR A 37 -8.87 -6.61 5.47
C TYR A 37 -9.51 -5.25 5.65
N GLN A 38 -10.44 -4.95 4.75
CA GLN A 38 -11.16 -3.68 4.76
C GLN A 38 -12.03 -3.54 6.01
N VAL A 39 -12.04 -2.33 6.55
CA VAL A 39 -12.70 -1.95 7.79
C VAL A 39 -13.48 -0.64 7.64
N SER A 40 -13.20 0.14 6.59
CA SER A 40 -14.03 1.24 6.13
C SER A 40 -13.86 1.41 4.62
N ASN A 41 -14.96 1.53 3.88
CA ASN A 41 -14.92 1.85 2.46
C ASN A 41 -14.71 3.34 2.18
N ASN A 42 -14.78 4.18 3.21
CA ASN A 42 -14.71 5.64 3.15
C ASN A 42 -15.58 6.26 2.04
N GLY A 43 -16.78 5.70 1.82
CA GLY A 43 -17.73 6.18 0.83
C GLY A 43 -17.42 5.77 -0.63
N THR A 44 -16.42 4.93 -0.89
CA THR A 44 -16.15 4.36 -2.22
C THR A 44 -17.20 3.30 -2.61
N LEU A 45 -17.16 2.81 -3.85
CA LEU A 45 -17.98 1.69 -4.32
C LEU A 45 -17.39 0.32 -3.94
N GLN A 46 -16.20 0.27 -3.34
CA GLN A 46 -15.60 -0.97 -2.85
C GLN A 46 -16.30 -1.39 -1.55
N ASN A 47 -17.09 -2.46 -1.62
CA ASN A 47 -17.83 -2.94 -0.46
C ASN A 47 -16.95 -3.80 0.46
N LYS A 48 -16.02 -4.55 -0.12
CA LYS A 48 -15.08 -5.42 0.60
C LYS A 48 -13.75 -5.49 -0.13
N ALA A 49 -12.67 -5.62 0.62
CA ALA A 49 -11.39 -6.04 0.11
C ALA A 49 -10.63 -6.82 1.18
N ASP A 50 -9.96 -7.89 0.76
CA ASP A 50 -9.15 -8.76 1.59
C ASP A 50 -7.86 -9.11 0.85
N TYR A 51 -6.75 -9.08 1.57
CA TYR A 51 -5.44 -9.45 1.11
C TYR A 51 -4.88 -10.48 2.08
N ASN A 52 -4.66 -11.69 1.58
CA ASN A 52 -4.16 -12.79 2.38
C ASN A 52 -2.86 -13.30 1.79
N LEU A 53 -1.75 -12.99 2.45
CA LEU A 53 -0.42 -13.50 2.13
C LEU A 53 -0.13 -14.70 3.01
N VAL A 54 0.06 -15.88 2.42
CA VAL A 54 0.47 -17.10 3.14
C VAL A 54 1.60 -17.77 2.37
N ASP A 55 2.75 -17.93 3.03
CA ASP A 55 3.93 -18.64 2.53
C ASP A 55 4.30 -18.26 1.08
N GLY A 56 4.33 -16.95 0.79
CA GLY A 56 4.72 -16.40 -0.51
C GLY A 56 3.61 -16.36 -1.57
N LYS A 57 2.37 -16.73 -1.21
CA LYS A 57 1.20 -16.61 -2.08
C LYS A 57 0.27 -15.52 -1.52
N LEU A 58 0.10 -14.45 -2.27
CA LEU A 58 -0.86 -13.39 -1.98
C LEU A 58 -2.16 -13.66 -2.75
N THR A 59 -3.28 -13.74 -2.04
CA THR A 59 -4.63 -13.75 -2.63
C THR A 59 -5.26 -12.39 -2.34
N ILE A 60 -5.81 -11.76 -3.37
CA ILE A 60 -6.51 -10.48 -3.29
C ILE A 60 -7.94 -10.74 -3.71
N ASP A 61 -8.88 -10.43 -2.84
CA ASP A 61 -10.32 -10.55 -3.08
C ASP A 61 -10.95 -9.18 -2.91
N LYS A 62 -11.69 -8.69 -3.91
CA LYS A 62 -12.42 -7.42 -3.84
C LYS A 62 -13.85 -7.58 -4.29
N GLU A 63 -14.76 -6.92 -3.59
CA GLU A 63 -16.17 -6.79 -3.97
C GLU A 63 -16.49 -5.32 -4.18
N PHE A 64 -17.15 -5.02 -5.29
CA PHE A 64 -17.65 -3.68 -5.62
C PHE A 64 -19.16 -3.71 -5.74
N GLN A 65 -19.83 -2.76 -5.09
CA GLN A 65 -21.26 -2.53 -5.23
C GLN A 65 -21.46 -1.26 -6.06
N LEU A 66 -21.77 -1.41 -7.33
CA LEU A 66 -21.88 -0.30 -8.28
C LEU A 66 -23.17 0.50 -8.12
N ALA A 67 -24.20 -0.10 -7.52
CA ALA A 67 -25.45 0.58 -7.22
C ALA A 67 -25.48 1.13 -5.80
N ASN A 68 -25.83 2.41 -5.66
CA ASN A 68 -26.18 2.99 -4.36
C ASN A 68 -27.51 2.43 -3.82
N ASN A 69 -28.34 1.82 -4.67
CA ASN A 69 -29.61 1.19 -4.32
C ASN A 69 -29.69 -0.22 -4.92
N ILE A 70 -29.76 -1.25 -4.08
CA ILE A 70 -29.86 -2.66 -4.52
C ILE A 70 -31.12 -2.98 -5.34
N ASN A 71 -32.14 -2.12 -5.31
CA ASN A 71 -33.35 -2.25 -6.11
C ASN A 71 -33.23 -1.59 -7.49
N GLN A 72 -32.11 -0.93 -7.80
CA GLN A 72 -31.85 -0.33 -9.11
C GLN A 72 -31.64 -1.44 -10.14
N LEU A 73 -32.23 -1.28 -11.32
CA LEU A 73 -31.96 -2.21 -12.42
C LEU A 73 -30.55 -1.97 -12.98
N PRO A 74 -29.77 -3.01 -13.32
CA PRO A 74 -28.42 -2.86 -13.86
C PRO A 74 -28.34 -1.93 -15.08
N LYS A 75 -29.29 -2.03 -16.00
CA LYS A 75 -29.42 -1.13 -17.18
C LYS A 75 -29.55 0.37 -16.85
N ASN A 76 -29.81 0.71 -15.59
CA ASN A 76 -29.88 2.09 -15.11
C ASN A 76 -28.60 2.52 -14.40
N LEU A 77 -27.59 1.65 -14.27
CA LEU A 77 -26.22 2.06 -13.96
C LEU A 77 -25.76 2.92 -15.13
N LYS A 78 -25.96 4.24 -15.01
CA LYS A 78 -25.32 5.17 -15.91
C LYS A 78 -23.84 5.22 -15.57
N ASP A 79 -23.06 5.59 -16.56
CA ASP A 79 -21.62 5.81 -16.56
C ASP A 79 -21.22 6.99 -15.63
N ASP A 80 -21.57 6.87 -14.34
CA ASP A 80 -21.29 7.82 -13.26
C ASP A 80 -19.77 7.97 -13.13
N GLU A 81 -19.31 9.21 -12.90
CA GLU A 81 -17.91 9.53 -12.69
C GLU A 81 -17.29 8.65 -11.59
N LYS A 82 -18.06 8.32 -10.55
CA LYS A 82 -17.63 7.45 -9.47
C LYS A 82 -17.34 6.01 -9.92
N ILE A 83 -18.12 5.48 -10.88
CA ILE A 83 -17.88 4.12 -11.43
C ILE A 83 -16.59 4.14 -12.25
N LYS A 84 -16.37 5.17 -13.08
CA LYS A 84 -15.15 5.30 -13.89
C LYS A 84 -13.88 5.48 -13.06
N GLU A 85 -13.97 6.27 -11.99
CA GLU A 85 -12.88 6.43 -11.03
C GLU A 85 -12.57 5.08 -10.34
N THR A 86 -13.62 4.38 -9.88
CA THR A 86 -13.47 3.06 -9.26
C THR A 86 -12.87 2.04 -10.23
N GLU A 87 -13.25 2.06 -11.51
CA GLU A 87 -12.70 1.15 -12.52
C GLU A 87 -11.22 1.45 -12.81
N THR A 88 -10.86 2.73 -12.85
CA THR A 88 -9.45 3.15 -12.98
C THR A 88 -8.61 2.62 -11.82
N TYR A 89 -9.17 2.65 -10.61
CA TYR A 89 -8.52 2.09 -9.43
C TYR A 89 -8.48 0.55 -9.45
N LEU A 90 -9.56 -0.13 -9.84
CA LEU A 90 -9.61 -1.59 -10.03
C LEU A 90 -8.44 -2.05 -10.91
N LYS A 91 -8.18 -1.35 -12.02
CA LYS A 91 -7.12 -1.68 -12.98
C LYS A 91 -5.71 -1.60 -12.43
N LYS A 92 -5.47 -0.89 -11.30
CA LYS A 92 -4.16 -0.89 -10.62
C LYS A 92 -3.77 -2.30 -10.15
N GLU A 93 -4.76 -3.06 -9.70
CA GLU A 93 -4.56 -4.40 -9.14
C GLU A 93 -5.11 -5.51 -10.04
N PHE A 94 -6.01 -5.17 -10.96
CA PHE A 94 -6.69 -6.08 -11.87
C PHE A 94 -6.66 -5.52 -13.30
N PRO A 95 -5.48 -5.42 -13.94
CA PRO A 95 -5.30 -4.67 -15.18
C PRO A 95 -6.06 -5.22 -16.40
N LYS A 96 -6.58 -6.44 -16.31
CA LYS A 96 -7.37 -7.09 -17.37
C LYS A 96 -8.87 -7.12 -17.08
N GLU A 97 -9.28 -6.68 -15.90
CA GLU A 97 -10.67 -6.70 -15.46
C GLU A 97 -11.34 -5.35 -15.75
N SER A 98 -12.65 -5.40 -15.91
CA SER A 98 -13.53 -4.24 -16.06
C SER A 98 -14.88 -4.58 -15.43
N PHE A 99 -15.63 -3.56 -15.06
CA PHE A 99 -16.98 -3.79 -14.55
C PHE A 99 -17.94 -4.22 -15.66
N ASP A 100 -18.81 -5.18 -15.37
CA ASP A 100 -19.95 -5.53 -16.20
C ASP A 100 -21.14 -4.60 -15.90
N GLU A 101 -21.65 -3.88 -16.90
CA GLU A 101 -22.81 -2.99 -16.77
C GLU A 101 -24.10 -3.75 -16.37
N GLY A 102 -24.14 -5.07 -16.56
CA GLY A 102 -25.23 -5.95 -16.19
C GLY A 102 -25.27 -6.36 -14.72
N GLU A 103 -24.23 -6.09 -13.93
CA GLU A 103 -24.08 -6.60 -12.56
C GLU A 103 -23.92 -5.48 -11.53
N LEU A 104 -24.80 -5.47 -10.51
CA LEU A 104 -24.78 -4.47 -9.44
C LEU A 104 -23.68 -4.73 -8.40
N ILE A 105 -23.31 -6.00 -8.21
CA ILE A 105 -22.29 -6.45 -7.27
C ILE A 105 -21.32 -7.33 -8.05
N GLN A 106 -20.04 -7.01 -7.99
CA GLN A 106 -19.00 -7.69 -8.75
C GLN A 106 -17.84 -8.06 -7.86
N ASN A 107 -17.33 -9.27 -8.06
CA ASN A 107 -16.26 -9.85 -7.26
C ASN A 107 -15.05 -10.14 -8.14
N PHE A 108 -13.87 -9.75 -7.66
CA PHE A 108 -12.61 -9.96 -8.36
C PHE A 108 -11.62 -10.66 -7.44
N THR A 109 -11.00 -11.72 -7.94
CA THR A 109 -9.96 -12.47 -7.23
C THR A 109 -8.69 -12.51 -8.06
N ARG A 110 -7.55 -12.14 -7.46
CA ARG A 110 -6.23 -12.26 -8.09
C ARG A 110 -5.29 -13.00 -7.16
N ILE A 111 -4.54 -13.93 -7.73
CA ILE A 111 -3.50 -14.68 -7.02
C ILE A 111 -2.14 -14.24 -7.55
N ILE A 112 -1.23 -13.95 -6.63
CA ILE A 112 0.13 -13.47 -6.89
C ILE A 112 1.10 -14.39 -6.18
N LYS A 113 2.10 -14.86 -6.91
CA LYS A 113 3.15 -15.75 -6.41
C LYS A 113 4.40 -14.94 -6.03
N SER A 114 5.29 -15.59 -5.27
CA SER A 114 6.55 -15.01 -4.80
C SER A 114 6.34 -13.67 -4.08
N ALA A 115 5.23 -13.58 -3.34
CA ALA A 115 4.80 -12.36 -2.70
C ALA A 115 5.43 -12.20 -1.30
N GLU A 116 5.67 -10.96 -0.92
CA GLU A 116 6.19 -10.56 0.39
C GLU A 116 5.48 -9.30 0.88
N VAL A 117 5.47 -9.12 2.19
CA VAL A 117 5.13 -7.86 2.83
C VAL A 117 6.43 -7.12 3.15
N ILE A 118 6.42 -5.82 2.93
CA ILE A 118 7.51 -4.92 3.26
C ILE A 118 6.94 -3.83 4.16
N VAL A 119 7.56 -3.61 5.30
CA VAL A 119 7.17 -2.55 6.22
C VAL A 119 8.28 -1.49 6.25
N ASP A 120 7.95 -0.26 5.85
CA ASP A 120 8.85 0.90 5.88
C ASP A 120 8.31 1.87 6.95
N THR A 121 8.89 1.77 8.14
CA THR A 121 8.45 2.53 9.33
C THR A 121 8.77 4.02 9.20
N ASP A 122 9.91 4.37 8.58
CA ASP A 122 10.32 5.76 8.32
C ASP A 122 9.33 6.46 7.39
N LYS A 123 8.88 5.76 6.33
CA LYS A 123 7.88 6.28 5.39
C LYS A 123 6.44 6.03 5.83
N LYS A 124 6.22 5.25 6.89
CA LYS A 124 4.90 4.83 7.38
C LYS A 124 4.08 4.14 6.29
N VAL A 125 4.70 3.18 5.61
CA VAL A 125 4.14 2.45 4.48
C VAL A 125 4.24 0.95 4.70
N THR A 126 3.17 0.24 4.35
CA THR A 126 3.16 -1.21 4.19
C THR A 126 2.99 -1.52 2.71
N GLU A 127 3.95 -2.22 2.10
CA GLU A 127 3.94 -2.58 0.68
C GLU A 127 3.76 -4.09 0.52
N LEU A 128 2.80 -4.51 -0.30
CA LEU A 128 2.71 -5.86 -0.82
C LEU A 128 3.42 -5.91 -2.16
N LYS A 129 4.36 -6.85 -2.32
CA LYS A 129 5.15 -7.00 -3.53
C LYS A 129 5.18 -8.45 -3.97
N GLY A 130 5.14 -8.72 -5.27
CA GLY A 130 5.25 -10.07 -5.84
C GLY A 130 5.49 -10.04 -7.34
N ASP A 131 5.26 -11.17 -8.02
CA ASP A 131 5.50 -11.29 -9.46
C ASP A 131 4.72 -10.24 -10.28
N SER A 132 5.43 -9.23 -10.79
CA SER A 132 4.85 -8.10 -11.54
C SER A 132 3.70 -7.38 -10.79
N TYR A 133 3.81 -7.30 -9.47
CA TYR A 133 2.86 -6.61 -8.61
C TYR A 133 3.58 -5.86 -7.49
N SER A 134 3.15 -4.63 -7.25
CA SER A 134 3.55 -3.80 -6.11
C SER A 134 2.35 -2.93 -5.77
N TYR A 135 1.97 -2.94 -4.51
CA TYR A 135 0.85 -2.17 -4.01
C TYR A 135 1.16 -1.63 -2.62
N LYS A 136 0.89 -0.35 -2.40
CA LYS A 136 1.27 0.36 -1.19
C LYS A 136 0.06 0.81 -0.41
N PHE A 137 0.12 0.60 0.89
CA PHE A 137 -0.76 1.20 1.86
C PHE A 137 0.02 2.18 2.74
N TYR A 138 -0.64 3.24 3.17
CA TYR A 138 -0.11 4.26 4.06
C TYR A 138 -0.71 4.09 5.45
N TRP A 139 0.08 4.23 6.50
CA TRP A 139 -0.45 4.07 7.85
C TRP A 139 -1.41 5.19 8.23
N VAL A 140 -2.39 4.85 9.07
CA VAL A 140 -3.34 5.79 9.68
C VAL A 140 -2.87 6.07 11.11
N ASP A 141 -2.78 7.35 11.49
CA ASP A 141 -2.45 7.82 12.84
C ASP A 141 -1.24 7.12 13.49
N ASP A 142 -0.18 6.89 12.71
CA ASP A 142 1.06 6.23 13.14
C ASP A 142 0.89 4.80 13.67
N ASN A 143 -0.20 4.13 13.27
CA ASN A 143 -0.51 2.76 13.65
C ASN A 143 -0.26 1.78 12.48
N GLU A 144 0.78 0.95 12.57
CA GLU A 144 1.11 -0.05 11.54
C GLU A 144 0.01 -1.10 11.32
N LYS A 145 -0.93 -1.25 12.26
CA LYS A 145 -2.08 -2.16 12.16
C LYS A 145 -3.30 -1.52 11.51
N ARG A 146 -3.24 -0.25 11.14
CA ARG A 146 -4.31 0.47 10.44
C ARG A 146 -3.70 1.18 9.25
N VAL A 147 -4.06 0.77 8.05
CA VAL A 147 -3.50 1.34 6.82
C VAL A 147 -4.62 1.78 5.88
N LYS A 148 -4.30 2.62 4.91
CA LYS A 148 -5.21 3.10 3.89
C LYS A 148 -4.57 3.08 2.51
N ASP A 149 -5.40 2.98 1.49
CA ASP A 149 -4.95 3.08 0.10
C ASP A 149 -5.08 4.50 -0.47
N ASP A 150 -4.78 4.64 -1.77
CA ASP A 150 -4.86 5.91 -2.52
C ASP A 150 -6.29 6.49 -2.57
N LEU A 151 -7.33 5.68 -2.39
CA LEU A 151 -8.73 6.14 -2.33
C LEU A 151 -9.17 6.47 -0.89
N GLY A 152 -8.29 6.25 0.08
CA GLY A 152 -8.61 6.43 1.50
C GLY A 152 -9.52 5.33 2.05
N VAL A 153 -9.67 4.19 1.37
CA VAL A 153 -10.26 2.99 1.98
C VAL A 153 -9.32 2.54 3.09
N GLU A 154 -9.88 2.20 4.26
CA GLU A 154 -9.08 1.79 5.40
C GLU A 154 -9.14 0.28 5.62
N TYR A 155 -8.01 -0.24 6.08
CA TYR A 155 -7.74 -1.66 6.28
C TYR A 155 -7.12 -1.88 7.66
N ALA A 156 -7.49 -2.98 8.32
CA ALA A 156 -6.75 -3.50 9.45
C ALA A 156 -5.68 -4.47 8.97
N VAL A 157 -4.53 -4.49 9.64
CA VAL A 157 -3.42 -5.39 9.33
C VAL A 157 -3.17 -6.33 10.50
N GLU A 158 -3.19 -7.62 10.21
CA GLU A 158 -2.88 -8.69 11.15
C GLU A 158 -1.67 -9.47 10.63
N TYR A 159 -0.64 -9.51 11.47
CA TYR A 159 0.55 -10.32 11.23
C TYR A 159 0.46 -11.56 12.10
N ASP A 160 0.47 -12.73 11.49
CA ASP A 160 0.50 -13.95 12.28
C ASP A 160 1.94 -14.23 12.71
N LYS A 161 2.14 -14.36 14.03
CA LYS A 161 3.44 -14.74 14.58
C LYS A 161 3.50 -16.26 14.55
N LYS A 162 4.22 -16.82 13.57
CA LYS A 162 4.62 -18.24 13.63
C LYS A 162 5.44 -18.51 14.90
#